data_AF-A0A423QAY2-F1
#
_entry.id   AF-A0A423QAY2-F1
#
_cell.length_a   1.000
_cell.length_b   1.000
_cell.length_c   1.000
_cell.angle_alpha   90.00
_cell.angle_beta   90.00
_cell.angle_gamma   90.00
#
_symmetry.space_group_name_H-M   'P 1'
#
loop_
_entity.id
_entity.type
_entity.pdbx_description
1 polymer ?
#
loop_
_entity_poly.entity_id
_entity_poly.type
_entity_poly.pdbx_seq_one_letter_code
_entity_poly.pdbx_strand_id
1 'polypeptide(L)'
;MLGRFRVLYKLRIDADGVHVVVGRPPASFLAAVRDIAGLHGIDRGEIACRGRGRHMRLRFSDSFPTRGRQAIRNMWSPPTAPGPGGGRRASG
;
A
#
# COMPACT_ATOMS: atom_id res chain seq x y z
N MET A 1 -8.84 11.52 -20.24
CA MET A 1 -9.00 10.06 -20.01
C MET A 1 -8.36 9.65 -18.67
N LEU A 2 -9.08 9.66 -17.56
CA LEU A 2 -8.55 9.28 -16.23
C LEU A 2 -9.20 8.00 -15.65
N GLY A 3 -10.10 7.35 -16.39
CA GLY A 3 -10.94 6.26 -15.90
C GLY A 3 -10.38 4.83 -15.97
N ARG A 4 -9.13 4.60 -16.41
CA ARG A 4 -8.68 3.22 -16.74
C ARG A 4 -7.97 2.47 -15.60
N PHE A 5 -7.63 3.12 -14.49
CA PHE A 5 -6.99 2.42 -13.36
C PHE A 5 -8.01 2.10 -12.28
N ARG A 6 -8.49 0.86 -12.25
CA ARG A 6 -9.36 0.33 -11.19
C ARG A 6 -8.67 0.52 -9.84
N VAL A 7 -9.37 1.15 -8.89
CA VAL A 7 -8.95 1.20 -7.49
C VAL A 7 -9.19 -0.17 -6.89
N LEU A 8 -8.14 -0.81 -6.38
CA LEU A 8 -8.23 -2.13 -5.76
C LEU A 8 -8.52 -2.03 -4.28
N TYR A 9 -7.83 -1.10 -3.61
CA TYR A 9 -8.16 -0.69 -2.25
C TYR A 9 -7.73 0.75 -2.00
N LYS A 10 -8.39 1.38 -1.04
CA LYS A 10 -8.10 2.74 -0.57
C LYS A 10 -8.08 2.73 0.96
N LEU A 11 -7.05 3.34 1.53
CA LEU A 11 -6.90 3.62 2.94
C LEU A 11 -7.03 5.11 3.18
N ARG A 12 -7.60 5.45 4.34
CA ARG A 12 -7.64 6.80 4.90
C ARG A 12 -6.97 6.76 6.27
N ILE A 13 -6.16 7.78 6.54
CA ILE A 13 -5.58 8.05 7.84
C ILE A 13 -6.24 9.33 8.34
N ASP A 14 -6.77 9.28 9.55
CA ASP A 14 -7.31 10.40 10.30
C ASP A 14 -7.03 10.22 11.81
N ALA A 15 -7.65 11.05 12.65
CA ALA A 15 -7.41 11.07 14.09
C ALA A 15 -7.75 9.74 14.79
N ASP A 16 -8.66 8.94 14.21
CA ASP A 16 -9.07 7.63 14.75
C ASP A 16 -8.13 6.50 14.29
N GLY A 17 -7.22 6.80 13.37
CA GLY A 17 -6.17 5.90 12.89
C GLY A 17 -6.29 5.56 11.40
N VAL A 18 -5.99 4.31 11.05
CA VAL A 18 -5.96 3.85 9.64
C VAL A 18 -7.18 3.00 9.32
N HIS A 19 -7.99 3.51 8.39
CA HIS A 19 -9.26 2.95 7.96
C HIS A 19 -9.22 2.49 6.50
N VAL A 20 -9.88 1.36 6.22
CA VAL A 20 -10.09 0.90 4.85
C VAL A 20 -11.36 1.56 4.32
N VAL A 21 -11.23 2.38 3.27
CA VAL A 21 -12.35 3.07 2.61
C VAL A 21 -12.93 2.22 1.48
N VAL A 22 -12.06 1.54 0.73
CA VAL A 22 -12.45 0.73 -0.43
C VAL A 22 -11.65 -0.55 -0.46
N GLY A 23 -12.31 -1.64 -0.88
CA GLY A 23 -11.67 -2.91 -1.18
C GLY A 23 -11.12 -3.63 0.04
N ARG A 24 -10.21 -4.57 -0.20
CA ARG A 24 -9.59 -5.37 0.85
C ARG A 24 -8.08 -5.37 0.68
N PRO A 25 -7.34 -4.51 1.38
CA PRO A 25 -5.88 -4.57 1.39
C PRO A 25 -5.40 -5.86 2.07
N PRO A 26 -4.20 -6.36 1.74
CA PRO A 26 -3.57 -7.42 2.53
C PRO A 26 -3.47 -7.02 4.01
N ALA A 27 -3.74 -7.96 4.93
CA ALA A 27 -3.71 -7.68 6.37
C ALA A 27 -2.33 -7.20 6.84
N SER A 28 -1.25 -7.81 6.32
CA SER A 28 0.13 -7.40 6.60
C SER A 28 0.43 -5.98 6.12
N PHE A 29 -0.11 -5.59 4.96
CA PHE A 29 0.03 -4.23 4.43
C PHE A 29 -0.71 -3.22 5.31
N LEU A 30 -1.93 -3.53 5.75
CA LEU A 30 -2.70 -2.67 6.64
C LEU A 30 -2.01 -2.49 8.01
N ALA A 31 -1.49 -3.58 8.59
CA ALA A 31 -0.73 -3.54 9.83
C ALA A 31 0.51 -2.66 9.70
N ALA A 32 1.33 -2.86 8.66
CA ALA A 32 2.52 -2.06 8.45
C ALA A 32 2.20 -0.57 8.21
N VAL A 33 1.09 -0.23 7.53
CA VAL A 33 0.68 1.18 7.38
C VAL A 33 0.32 1.79 8.74
N ARG A 34 -0.32 1.04 9.64
CA ARG A 34 -0.61 1.52 11.01
C ARG A 34 0.68 1.77 11.80
N ASP A 35 1.63 0.84 11.74
CA ASP A 35 2.91 0.97 12.43
C ASP A 35 3.71 2.16 11.91
N ILE A 36 3.78 2.33 10.59
CA ILE A 36 4.46 3.46 9.94
C ILE A 36 3.76 4.79 10.29
N ALA A 37 2.42 4.81 10.30
CA ALA A 37 1.66 6.01 10.65
C ALA A 37 1.95 6.44 12.09
N GLY A 38 1.98 5.49 13.04
CA GLY A 38 2.38 5.75 14.42
C GLY A 38 3.83 6.22 14.54
N LEU A 39 4.77 5.51 13.91
CA LEU A 39 6.20 5.81 13.99
C LEU A 39 6.57 7.19 13.43
N HIS A 40 5.89 7.62 12.37
CA HIS A 40 6.17 8.90 11.70
C HIS A 40 5.19 10.03 12.07
N GLY A 41 4.27 9.80 13.02
CA GLY A 41 3.28 10.80 13.42
C GLY A 41 2.38 11.24 12.27
N ILE A 42 1.98 10.32 11.40
CA ILE A 42 1.09 10.59 10.28
C ILE A 42 -0.34 10.51 10.79
N ASP A 43 -0.96 11.66 11.01
CA ASP A 43 -2.32 11.81 11.52
C ASP A 43 -3.38 11.99 10.42
N ARG A 44 -2.95 12.29 9.19
CA ARG A 44 -3.86 12.53 8.06
C ARG A 44 -3.27 12.11 6.72
N GLY A 45 -4.11 11.52 5.88
CA GLY A 45 -3.76 11.27 4.49
C GLY A 45 -4.56 10.16 3.82
N GLU A 46 -4.34 9.99 2.52
CA GLU A 46 -4.97 8.90 1.77
C GLU A 46 -3.91 8.09 1.03
N ILE A 47 -4.14 6.77 0.96
CA ILE A 47 -3.31 5.84 0.20
C ILE A 47 -4.24 5.01 -0.68
N ALA A 48 -4.06 5.08 -2.00
CA ALA A 48 -4.85 4.32 -2.96
C ALA A 48 -3.95 3.40 -3.77
N CYS A 49 -4.30 2.12 -3.82
CA CYS A 49 -3.70 1.18 -4.76
C CYS A 49 -4.55 1.13 -6.03
N ARG A 50 -3.93 1.47 -7.16
CA ARG A 50 -4.60 1.53 -8.47
C ARG A 50 -3.86 0.66 -9.47
N GLY A 51 -4.60 0.02 -10.37
CA GLY A 51 -4.04 -0.75 -11.49
C GLY A 51 -4.48 -2.21 -11.52
N ARG A 52 -3.77 -3.03 -12.29
CA ARG A 52 -4.05 -4.47 -12.46
C ARG A 52 -2.75 -5.25 -12.57
N GLY A 53 -2.61 -6.31 -11.76
CA GLY A 53 -1.42 -7.18 -11.75
C GLY A 53 -0.12 -6.41 -11.61
N ARG A 54 0.84 -6.68 -12.50
CA ARG A 54 2.18 -6.04 -12.51
C ARG A 54 2.20 -4.51 -12.71
N HIS A 55 1.09 -3.90 -13.12
CA HIS A 55 0.99 -2.45 -13.32
C HIS A 55 0.32 -1.72 -12.15
N MET A 56 0.20 -2.38 -11.00
CA MET A 56 -0.31 -1.74 -9.79
C MET A 56 0.66 -0.66 -9.31
N ARG A 57 0.11 0.43 -8.78
CA ARG A 57 0.86 1.55 -8.21
C ARG A 57 0.15 2.11 -6.98
N LEU A 58 0.93 2.52 -5.98
CA LEU A 58 0.44 3.33 -4.87
C LEU A 58 0.38 4.81 -5.25
N ARG A 59 -0.76 5.43 -4.94
CA ARG A 59 -1.00 6.87 -4.98
C ARG A 59 -1.21 7.35 -3.56
N PHE A 60 -0.58 8.46 -3.21
CA PHE A 60 -0.71 9.11 -1.92
C PHE A 60 -1.42 10.45 -2.11
N SER A 61 -2.14 10.94 -1.10
CA SER A 61 -2.62 12.33 -1.08
C SER A 61 -1.44 13.30 -1.13
N ASP A 62 -1.66 14.50 -1.66
CA ASP A 62 -0.59 15.48 -1.85
C ASP A 62 0.05 15.93 -0.53
N SER A 63 -0.74 15.98 0.55
CA SER A 63 -0.30 16.30 1.91
C SER A 63 0.46 15.17 2.62
N PHE A 64 0.57 13.97 2.01
CA PHE A 64 1.16 12.82 2.70
C PHE A 64 2.68 13.00 2.89
N PRO A 65 3.26 12.81 4.09
CA PRO A 65 4.67 13.04 4.35
C PRO A 65 5.60 12.16 3.50
N THR A 66 6.64 12.75 2.89
CA THR A 66 7.57 12.05 1.98
C THR A 66 8.24 10.84 2.63
N ARG A 67 8.70 10.95 3.89
CA ARG A 67 9.30 9.84 4.63
C ARG A 67 8.33 8.66 4.78
N GLY A 68 7.08 8.94 5.13
CA GLY A 68 6.02 7.94 5.19
C GLY A 68 5.75 7.27 3.83
N ARG A 69 5.74 8.04 2.74
CA ARG A 69 5.57 7.48 1.38
C ARG A 69 6.66 6.46 1.07
N GLN A 70 7.91 6.76 1.42
CA GLN A 70 9.02 5.86 1.14
C GLN A 70 8.97 4.60 2.01
N ALA A 71 8.69 4.73 3.31
CA ALA A 71 8.53 3.59 4.20
C ALA A 71 7.42 2.64 3.72
N ILE A 72 6.26 3.19 3.34
CA ILE A 72 5.13 2.40 2.82
C ILE A 72 5.51 1.72 1.50
N ARG A 73 6.19 2.43 0.59
CA ARG A 73 6.67 1.85 -0.67
C ARG A 73 7.67 0.70 -0.47
N ASN A 74 8.57 0.83 0.51
CA ASN A 74 9.57 -0.20 0.81
C ASN A 74 8.91 -1.50 1.32
N MET A 75 7.83 -1.38 2.09
CA MET A 75 7.09 -2.54 2.59
C MET A 75 6.08 -3.08 1.57
N TRP A 76 5.56 -2.22 0.70
CA TRP A 76 4.55 -2.59 -0.27
C TRP A 76 5.12 -3.46 -1.40
N SER A 77 4.77 -4.74 -1.37
CA SER A 77 4.92 -5.62 -2.52
C SER A 77 3.64 -5.60 -3.36
N PRO A 78 3.69 -5.28 -4.67
CA PRO A 78 2.55 -5.50 -5.54
C PRO A 78 2.22 -7.00 -5.50
N PRO A 79 0.93 -7.40 -5.43
CA PRO A 79 0.57 -8.80 -5.54
C PRO A 79 1.09 -9.29 -6.89
N THR A 80 2.13 -10.11 -6.85
CA THR A 80 2.61 -10.83 -8.00
C THR A 80 1.42 -11.63 -8.49
N ALA A 81 0.95 -11.36 -9.72
CA ALA A 81 0.22 -12.39 -10.43
C ALA A 81 1.08 -13.66 -10.33
N PRO A 82 0.50 -14.85 -10.03
CA PRO A 82 1.28 -16.04 -9.74
C PRO A 82 2.33 -16.23 -10.83
N GLY A 83 3.58 -15.90 -10.51
CA GLY A 83 4.73 -16.34 -11.26
C GLY A 83 4.92 -17.82 -10.93
N PRO A 84 5.39 -18.64 -11.88
CA PRO A 84 5.52 -20.07 -11.65
C PRO A 84 6.41 -20.30 -10.42
N GLY A 85 5.98 -21.22 -9.55
CA GLY A 85 6.62 -21.50 -8.27
C GLY A 85 8.13 -21.72 -8.41
N GLY A 86 8.90 -20.91 -7.69
CA GLY A 86 10.36 -21.01 -7.61
C GLY A 86 10.79 -21.23 -6.18
N GLY A 87 10.36 -22.34 -5.58
CA GLY A 87 10.98 -22.82 -4.35
C GLY A 87 12.37 -23.37 -4.68
N ARG A 88 13.43 -22.67 -4.27
CA ARG A 88 14.67 -23.30 -3.82
C ARG A 88 15.53 -22.30 -3.05
N ARG A 89 15.72 -22.57 -1.75
CA ARG A 89 16.84 -22.04 -0.98
C ARG A 89 18.11 -22.65 -1.56
N ALA A 90 19.11 -21.82 -1.89
CA ALA A 90 20.45 -22.30 -2.18
C ALA A 90 21.23 -22.29 -0.85
N SER A 91 21.52 -23.48 -0.35
CA SER A 91 22.66 -23.73 0.52
C SER A 91 23.80 -24.13 -0.41
N GLY A 92 24.92 -23.42 -0.35
CA GLY A 92 26.18 -23.73 -1.00
C GLY A 92 27.29 -23.18 -0.13
#